data_AF-A0A924TZX8-F1
#
_entry.id   AF-A0A924TZX8-F1
#
_cell.length_a   1.000
_cell.length_b   1.000
_cell.length_c   1.000
_cell.angle_alpha   90.00
_cell.angle_beta   90.00
_cell.angle_gamma   90.00
#
_symmetry.space_group_name_H-M   'P 1'
#
loop_
_entity.id
_entity.type
_entity.pdbx_description
1 polymer ?
#
loop_
_entity_poly.entity_id
_entity_poly.type
_entity_poly.pdbx_seq_one_letter_code
_entity_poly.pdbx_strand_id
1 'polypeptide(L)'
;MPSHTSRSGGAHALAALLAAMVLAQGVAAQTPPVDTPAAKVDNSRLDAPLFYQLLIGEIEFSAGEPGEAFQVILDAARRTKDEQLFRRATDIAIQARAGDQALVAVKAWRLALPESLDALRYQVQLLVPLNRTSETYEPLQTLVRLTPTAQRPALIAGLPRFFARSADHALAAALVEQVLQPYMDPPDTRVAAHVAAGRGWLAALDGAKALSFAQRAHAIDPTAEAPAALALEMLPGTPAADAIVLSQLAAKPDSNGVRLIYVRALLAAQRYPDAISQLGTLTRNSPNLAQAWLTLGALHLQLHEPVPAIAALQKYLDVVENTPAAEGSASETTGSNEDGPTSKEEALTRGWLLLSQAADLQGDYRAADAWLAKIDDPARTIEVQVRRASLLARNGKVAQARELVQRLPEKTPEDARAKLLAEAQVLRDAKLWAEANTVLAQANQRFPDDVDLIYEQSMMFEKLNRLGDMERLLRRVIELKPDHQHAYNALGYSLAERNVRLPEARTLIKKALELSPGEPSITDSLGWVEYRLGNRDEAVRLLRDAYRAQPDAEIGAHLGEVLWVSGETDEARRVLREARGRDAANDVLRETLSRLRVDP
;
A
#
# COMPACT_ATOMS: atom_id res chain seq x y z
N MET A 1 -10.16 -25.96 -56.90
CA MET A 1 -9.91 -24.61 -56.36
C MET A 1 -10.86 -24.36 -55.19
N PRO A 2 -10.50 -23.50 -54.23
CA PRO A 2 -10.36 -23.89 -52.81
C PRO A 2 -11.65 -23.68 -51.96
N SER A 3 -11.89 -24.49 -50.91
CA SER A 3 -11.66 -24.24 -49.45
C SER A 3 -12.53 -23.11 -48.84
N HIS A 4 -12.93 -23.02 -47.56
CA HIS A 4 -12.65 -23.68 -46.25
C HIS A 4 -13.95 -23.58 -45.38
N THR A 5 -14.10 -23.96 -44.09
CA THR A 5 -13.29 -24.54 -42.97
C THR A 5 -14.21 -25.45 -42.13
N SER A 6 -13.67 -26.32 -41.26
CA SER A 6 -14.29 -26.58 -39.94
C SER A 6 -13.29 -27.16 -38.91
N ARG A 7 -13.07 -26.38 -37.84
CA ARG A 7 -12.81 -26.72 -36.41
C ARG A 7 -11.66 -27.65 -35.94
N SER A 8 -11.13 -27.17 -34.81
CA SER A 8 -10.53 -27.85 -33.65
C SER A 8 -9.01 -28.07 -33.63
N GLY A 9 -8.41 -27.86 -32.44
CA GLY A 9 -6.96 -27.88 -32.22
C GLY A 9 -6.51 -26.79 -31.25
N GLY A 10 -6.83 -26.94 -29.95
CA GLY A 10 -6.23 -26.13 -28.89
C GLY A 10 -4.95 -26.77 -28.36
N ALA A 11 -4.08 -25.95 -27.75
CA ALA A 11 -2.78 -26.30 -27.16
C ALA A 11 -1.72 -26.81 -28.15
N HIS A 12 -0.68 -25.99 -28.40
CA HIS A 12 0.76 -26.34 -28.45
C HIS A 12 1.54 -25.11 -28.96
N ALA A 13 2.00 -24.25 -28.04
CA ALA A 13 2.87 -23.12 -28.39
C ALA A 13 3.68 -22.64 -27.17
N LEU A 14 4.91 -23.17 -27.01
CA LEU A 14 6.07 -22.40 -26.56
C LEU A 14 7.37 -23.18 -26.85
N ALA A 15 7.84 -23.11 -28.10
CA ALA A 15 9.11 -23.71 -28.51
C ALA A 15 9.72 -22.96 -29.71
N ALA A 16 10.18 -21.72 -29.48
CA ALA A 16 11.11 -21.01 -30.36
C ALA A 16 11.64 -19.74 -29.69
N LEU A 17 12.97 -19.62 -29.58
CA LEU A 17 13.81 -18.40 -29.76
C LEU A 17 15.04 -18.42 -28.85
N LEU A 18 16.15 -18.94 -29.37
CA LEU A 18 17.51 -18.58 -28.94
C LEU A 18 18.52 -19.03 -30.02
N ALA A 19 18.60 -18.27 -31.12
CA ALA A 19 19.52 -18.51 -32.22
C ALA A 19 19.89 -17.22 -32.97
N ALA A 20 20.68 -16.34 -32.34
CA ALA A 20 21.45 -15.30 -33.03
C ALA A 20 22.41 -14.58 -32.06
N MET A 21 23.70 -14.94 -32.06
CA MET A 21 24.85 -14.01 -31.93
C MET A 21 26.18 -14.79 -31.94
N VAL A 22 26.68 -15.07 -33.14
CA VAL A 22 28.11 -15.33 -33.37
C VAL A 22 28.50 -14.56 -34.62
N LEU A 23 29.35 -13.53 -34.45
CA LEU A 23 30.30 -12.99 -35.44
C LEU A 23 30.94 -11.71 -34.89
N ALA A 24 32.09 -11.83 -34.23
CA ALA A 24 33.20 -10.85 -34.22
C ALA A 24 34.21 -11.16 -33.10
N GLN A 25 35.21 -12.00 -33.35
CA GLN A 25 36.55 -11.83 -32.76
C GLN A 25 37.62 -12.16 -33.81
N GLY A 26 38.67 -11.34 -33.83
CA GLY A 26 39.66 -11.32 -34.90
C GLY A 26 40.75 -12.39 -34.78
N VAL A 27 41.52 -12.52 -35.86
CA VAL A 27 42.66 -13.45 -35.95
C VAL A 27 43.79 -12.97 -35.04
N ALA A 28 44.02 -13.69 -33.94
CA ALA A 28 45.24 -13.62 -33.14
C ALA A 28 46.01 -14.95 -33.28
N ALA A 29 47.34 -14.88 -33.34
CA ALA A 29 48.18 -16.01 -33.72
C ALA A 29 48.11 -17.17 -32.73
N GLN A 30 48.01 -18.39 -33.26
CA GLN A 30 48.02 -19.62 -32.47
C GLN A 30 49.41 -19.83 -31.84
N THR A 31 49.49 -19.76 -30.52
CA THR A 31 50.56 -20.43 -29.77
C THR A 31 50.30 -21.94 -29.79
N PRO A 32 51.35 -22.79 -29.77
CA PRO A 32 51.16 -24.23 -29.77
C PRO A 32 50.40 -24.66 -28.51
N PRO A 33 49.45 -25.61 -28.60
CA PRO A 33 48.68 -26.04 -27.45
C PRO A 33 49.59 -26.72 -26.43
N VAL A 34 49.56 -26.23 -25.20
CA VAL A 34 50.10 -26.94 -24.04
C VAL A 34 49.18 -28.12 -23.77
N ASP A 35 49.74 -29.33 -23.69
CA ASP A 35 49.00 -30.55 -23.35
C ASP A 35 48.25 -30.36 -22.03
N THR A 36 46.95 -30.09 -22.14
CA THR A 36 46.04 -30.02 -21.01
C THR A 36 45.63 -31.46 -20.71
N PRO A 37 45.89 -32.00 -19.50
CA PRO A 37 45.52 -33.37 -19.19
C PRO A 37 44.01 -33.54 -19.37
N ALA A 38 43.62 -34.55 -20.15
CA ALA A 38 42.22 -34.79 -20.49
C ALA A 38 41.36 -34.86 -19.22
N ALA A 39 40.25 -34.11 -19.22
CA ALA A 39 39.31 -34.13 -18.11
C ALA A 39 38.86 -35.57 -17.83
N LYS A 40 38.83 -35.95 -16.54
CA LYS A 40 38.31 -37.26 -16.14
C LYS A 40 36.87 -37.41 -16.67
N VAL A 41 36.64 -38.45 -17.45
CA VAL A 41 35.29 -38.84 -17.85
C VAL A 41 34.65 -39.56 -16.67
N ASP A 42 33.85 -38.82 -15.90
CA ASP A 42 33.01 -39.39 -14.86
C ASP A 42 31.85 -40.14 -15.51
N ASN A 43 32.06 -41.44 -15.77
CA ASN A 43 31.04 -42.32 -16.32
C ASN A 43 29.83 -42.41 -15.38
N SER A 44 28.63 -42.39 -15.96
CA SER A 44 27.39 -42.55 -15.20
C SER A 44 27.37 -43.88 -14.43
N ARG A 45 26.81 -43.87 -13.21
CA ARG A 45 26.57 -45.06 -12.39
C ARG A 45 25.30 -45.83 -12.81
N LEU A 46 24.67 -45.41 -13.90
CA LEU A 46 23.42 -45.94 -14.43
C LEU A 46 23.65 -47.25 -15.18
N ASP A 47 23.47 -48.38 -14.50
CA ASP A 47 23.40 -49.69 -15.13
C ASP A 47 21.98 -49.98 -15.68
N ALA A 48 21.83 -51.06 -16.45
CA ALA A 48 20.54 -51.40 -17.05
C ALA A 48 19.43 -51.67 -15.99
N PRO A 49 19.66 -52.42 -14.89
CA PRO A 49 18.70 -52.53 -13.80
C PRO A 49 18.24 -51.19 -13.22
N LEU A 50 19.15 -50.28 -12.90
CA LEU A 50 18.82 -48.96 -12.37
C LEU A 50 18.07 -48.12 -13.41
N PHE A 51 18.47 -48.16 -14.69
CA PHE A 51 17.74 -47.48 -15.77
C PHE A 51 16.29 -47.94 -15.86
N TYR A 52 16.04 -49.24 -15.90
CA TYR A 52 14.66 -49.75 -15.93
C TYR A 52 13.89 -49.43 -14.64
N GLN A 53 14.52 -49.50 -13.47
CA GLN A 53 13.88 -49.14 -12.20
C GLN A 53 13.46 -47.66 -12.17
N LEU A 54 14.33 -46.75 -12.59
CA LEU A 54 14.01 -45.31 -12.66
C LEU A 54 12.95 -45.02 -13.74
N LEU A 55 13.04 -45.66 -14.90
CA LEU A 55 12.05 -45.51 -15.97
C LEU A 55 10.65 -45.98 -15.53
N ILE A 56 10.55 -47.10 -14.82
CA ILE A 56 9.28 -47.57 -14.23
C ILE A 56 8.75 -46.51 -13.24
N GLY A 57 9.58 -46.03 -12.31
CA GLY A 57 9.15 -45.02 -11.33
C GLY A 57 8.63 -43.73 -11.97
N GLU A 58 9.24 -43.26 -13.05
CA GLU A 58 8.78 -42.08 -13.80
C GLU A 58 7.50 -42.35 -14.64
N ILE A 59 7.33 -43.58 -15.15
CA ILE A 59 6.10 -44.00 -15.82
C ILE A 59 4.93 -44.05 -14.82
N GLU A 60 5.09 -44.70 -13.66
CA GLU A 60 4.03 -44.77 -12.65
C GLU A 60 3.65 -43.38 -12.12
N PHE A 61 4.63 -42.49 -11.95
CA PHE A 61 4.36 -41.10 -11.57
C PHE A 61 3.52 -40.38 -12.64
N SER A 62 3.86 -40.58 -13.92
CA SER A 62 3.14 -40.00 -15.06
C SER A 62 1.76 -40.61 -15.30
N ALA A 63 1.56 -41.88 -14.90
CA ALA A 63 0.28 -42.58 -14.94
C ALA A 63 -0.70 -42.15 -13.83
N GLY A 64 -0.22 -41.41 -12.83
CA GLY A 64 -1.05 -40.96 -11.70
C GLY A 64 -0.96 -41.85 -10.46
N GLU A 65 0.02 -42.75 -10.39
CA GLU A 65 0.28 -43.66 -9.25
C GLU A 65 1.55 -43.24 -8.47
N PRO A 66 1.57 -42.05 -7.82
CA PRO A 66 2.77 -41.51 -7.20
C PRO A 66 3.23 -42.32 -5.98
N GLY A 67 2.35 -43.13 -5.38
CA GLY A 67 2.69 -44.01 -4.26
C GLY A 67 3.61 -45.15 -4.67
N GLU A 68 3.40 -45.74 -5.86
CA GLU A 68 4.26 -46.79 -6.39
C GLU A 68 5.58 -46.19 -6.90
N ALA A 69 5.50 -45.10 -7.66
CA ALA A 69 6.65 -44.31 -8.09
C ALA A 69 7.58 -43.95 -6.92
N PHE A 70 7.01 -43.45 -5.82
CA PHE A 70 7.74 -43.12 -4.59
C PHE A 70 8.56 -44.31 -4.07
N GLN A 71 7.96 -45.50 -3.94
CA GLN A 71 8.67 -46.68 -3.42
C GLN A 71 9.78 -47.14 -4.36
N VAL A 72 9.51 -47.16 -5.67
CA VAL A 72 10.47 -47.58 -6.71
C VAL A 72 11.70 -46.68 -6.73
N ILE A 73 11.51 -45.35 -6.71
CA ILE A 73 12.62 -44.38 -6.70
C ILE A 73 13.33 -44.34 -5.34
N LEU A 74 12.63 -44.48 -4.21
CA LEU A 74 13.25 -44.49 -2.87
C LEU A 74 14.10 -45.75 -2.63
N ASP A 75 13.68 -46.91 -3.12
CA ASP A 75 14.50 -48.13 -3.07
C ASP A 75 15.77 -47.98 -3.91
N ALA A 76 15.66 -47.43 -5.13
CA ALA A 76 16.83 -47.10 -5.95
C ALA A 76 17.79 -46.16 -5.20
N ALA A 77 17.28 -45.07 -4.62
CA ALA A 77 18.06 -44.11 -3.83
C ALA A 77 18.79 -44.76 -2.65
N ARG A 78 18.14 -45.67 -1.92
CA ARG A 78 18.74 -46.39 -0.78
C ARG A 78 19.89 -47.31 -1.22
N ARG A 79 19.75 -47.98 -2.36
CA ARG A 79 20.76 -48.90 -2.89
C ARG A 79 22.00 -48.16 -3.41
N THR A 80 21.80 -47.09 -4.18
CA THR A 80 22.89 -46.31 -4.80
C THR A 80 23.51 -45.27 -3.85
N LYS A 81 22.77 -44.88 -2.80
CA LYS A 81 23.03 -43.72 -1.94
C LYS A 81 23.14 -42.41 -2.73
N ASP A 82 22.37 -42.30 -3.82
CA ASP A 82 22.35 -41.13 -4.69
C ASP A 82 21.45 -40.02 -4.12
N GLU A 83 22.04 -38.86 -3.90
CA GLU A 83 21.39 -37.66 -3.37
C GLU A 83 20.26 -37.13 -4.27
N GLN A 84 20.41 -37.24 -5.60
CA GLN A 84 19.40 -36.77 -6.55
C GLN A 84 18.17 -37.70 -6.52
N LEU A 85 18.38 -39.01 -6.35
CA LEU A 85 17.27 -39.96 -6.25
C LEU A 85 16.50 -39.81 -4.92
N PHE A 86 17.19 -39.54 -3.80
CA PHE A 86 16.50 -39.23 -2.55
C PHE A 86 15.66 -37.94 -2.64
N ARG A 87 16.19 -36.91 -3.31
CA ARG A 87 15.45 -35.69 -3.61
C ARG A 87 14.23 -35.99 -4.49
N ARG A 88 14.40 -36.73 -5.58
CA ARG A 88 13.30 -37.10 -6.49
C ARG A 88 12.19 -37.88 -5.79
N ALA A 89 12.52 -38.87 -4.97
CA ALA A 89 11.55 -39.59 -4.14
C ALA A 89 10.80 -38.64 -3.19
N THR A 90 11.52 -37.69 -2.55
CA THR A 90 10.91 -36.69 -1.67
C THR A 90 9.95 -35.77 -2.45
N ASP A 91 10.35 -35.29 -3.63
CA ASP A 91 9.54 -34.40 -4.48
C ASP A 91 8.27 -35.09 -4.99
N ILE A 92 8.35 -36.37 -5.36
CA ILE A 92 7.19 -37.19 -5.76
C ILE A 92 6.16 -37.23 -4.61
N ALA A 93 6.60 -37.51 -3.37
CA ALA A 93 5.71 -37.55 -2.22
C ALA A 93 5.14 -36.16 -1.86
N ILE A 94 5.92 -35.08 -2.02
CA ILE A 94 5.42 -33.70 -1.83
C ILE A 94 4.34 -33.37 -2.86
N GLN A 95 4.55 -33.70 -4.13
CA GLN A 95 3.58 -33.46 -5.21
C GLN A 95 2.30 -34.28 -5.02
N ALA A 96 2.42 -35.51 -4.53
CA ALA A 96 1.31 -36.37 -4.10
C ALA A 96 0.60 -35.89 -2.80
N ARG A 97 1.07 -34.83 -2.16
CA ARG A 97 0.62 -34.33 -0.84
C ARG A 97 0.79 -35.35 0.30
N ALA A 98 1.65 -36.35 0.11
CA ALA A 98 1.93 -37.42 1.07
C ALA A 98 3.08 -37.02 2.03
N GLY A 99 2.82 -36.04 2.90
CA GLY A 99 3.85 -35.42 3.75
C GLY A 99 4.65 -36.39 4.63
N ASP A 100 4.00 -37.42 5.21
CA ASP A 100 4.71 -38.45 5.99
C ASP A 100 5.60 -39.35 5.12
N GLN A 101 5.21 -39.65 3.88
CA GLN A 101 6.07 -40.38 2.93
C GLN A 101 7.30 -39.55 2.56
N ALA A 102 7.12 -38.25 2.28
CA ALA A 102 8.23 -37.33 2.05
C ALA A 102 9.19 -37.30 3.26
N LEU A 103 8.66 -37.25 4.49
CA LEU A 103 9.47 -37.28 5.71
C LEU A 103 10.20 -38.63 5.88
N VAL A 104 9.62 -39.76 5.48
CA VAL A 104 10.28 -41.07 5.46
C VAL A 104 11.43 -41.11 4.45
N ALA A 105 11.25 -40.56 3.25
CA ALA A 105 12.32 -40.46 2.25
C ALA A 105 13.47 -39.60 2.75
N VAL A 106 13.19 -38.43 3.34
CA VAL A 106 14.23 -37.53 3.89
C VAL A 106 14.93 -38.12 5.11
N LYS A 107 14.22 -38.83 6.00
CA LYS A 107 14.85 -39.56 7.11
C LYS A 107 15.78 -40.67 6.57
N ALA A 108 15.42 -41.36 5.49
CA ALA A 108 16.30 -42.33 4.83
C ALA A 108 17.50 -41.66 4.12
N TRP A 109 17.29 -40.51 3.48
CA TRP A 109 18.35 -39.69 2.86
C TRP A 109 19.40 -39.28 3.90
N ARG A 110 18.98 -38.76 5.06
CA ARG A 110 19.91 -38.42 6.16
C ARG A 110 20.65 -39.63 6.74
N LEU A 111 20.03 -40.81 6.79
CA LEU A 111 20.71 -42.03 7.24
C LEU A 111 21.76 -42.52 6.22
N ALA A 112 21.53 -42.30 4.93
CA ALA A 112 22.49 -42.64 3.87
C ALA A 112 23.61 -41.60 3.71
N LEU A 113 23.28 -40.31 3.88
CA LEU A 113 24.16 -39.15 3.69
C LEU A 113 24.03 -38.17 4.87
N PRO A 114 24.66 -38.45 6.03
CA PRO A 114 24.47 -37.67 7.27
C PRO A 114 24.89 -36.20 7.18
N GLU A 115 25.80 -35.87 6.25
CA GLU A 115 26.33 -34.51 6.05
C GLU A 115 25.58 -33.70 4.98
N SER A 116 24.54 -34.26 4.35
CA SER A 116 23.74 -33.55 3.34
C SER A 116 22.97 -32.37 3.96
N LEU A 117 23.41 -31.15 3.63
CA LEU A 117 22.72 -29.90 4.00
C LEU A 117 21.31 -29.82 3.38
N ASP A 118 21.12 -30.38 2.19
CA ASP A 118 19.82 -30.40 1.53
C ASP A 118 18.86 -31.37 2.23
N ALA A 119 19.29 -32.59 2.60
CA ALA A 119 18.47 -33.52 3.39
C ALA A 119 18.01 -32.89 4.72
N LEU A 120 18.91 -32.18 5.40
CA LEU A 120 18.61 -31.45 6.64
C LEU A 120 17.59 -30.32 6.40
N ARG A 121 17.76 -29.53 5.33
CA ARG A 121 16.85 -28.43 4.98
C ARG A 121 15.44 -28.96 4.64
N TYR A 122 15.34 -29.99 3.81
CA TYR A 122 14.07 -30.64 3.49
C TYR A 122 13.40 -31.21 4.74
N GLN A 123 14.17 -31.79 5.70
CA GLN A 123 13.57 -32.34 6.91
C GLN A 123 12.91 -31.25 7.75
N VAL A 124 13.58 -30.12 7.99
CA VAL A 124 13.00 -29.01 8.76
C VAL A 124 11.77 -28.44 8.03
N GLN A 125 11.86 -28.25 6.71
CA GLN A 125 10.75 -27.73 5.90
C GLN A 125 9.53 -28.65 5.83
N LEU A 126 9.69 -29.97 5.98
CA LEU A 126 8.59 -30.93 6.06
C LEU A 126 8.01 -31.05 7.47
N LEU A 127 8.83 -31.00 8.52
CA LEU A 127 8.38 -31.13 9.90
C LEU A 127 7.44 -29.99 10.34
N VAL A 128 7.69 -28.75 9.88
CA VAL A 128 6.86 -27.58 10.23
C VAL A 128 5.39 -27.72 9.77
N PRO A 129 5.07 -27.93 8.48
CA PRO A 129 3.68 -28.09 8.03
C PRO A 129 3.02 -29.40 8.51
N LEU A 130 3.81 -30.38 8.95
CA LEU A 130 3.29 -31.58 9.63
C LEU A 130 2.97 -31.34 11.13
N ASN A 131 3.07 -30.09 11.63
CA ASN A 131 2.92 -29.72 13.03
C ASN A 131 3.89 -30.43 13.99
N ARG A 132 5.07 -30.84 13.49
CA ARG A 132 6.13 -31.54 14.23
C ARG A 132 7.30 -30.60 14.56
N THR A 133 6.98 -29.35 14.90
CA THR A 133 7.96 -28.28 15.18
C THR A 133 9.00 -28.70 16.23
N SER A 134 8.61 -29.45 17.26
CA SER A 134 9.52 -29.98 18.30
C SER A 134 10.60 -30.92 17.77
N GLU A 135 10.33 -31.70 16.70
CA GLU A 135 11.32 -32.57 16.06
C GLU A 135 12.34 -31.79 15.20
N THR A 136 12.17 -30.47 15.00
CA THR A 136 13.11 -29.70 14.17
C THR A 136 14.43 -29.36 14.87
N TYR A 137 14.52 -29.52 16.20
CA TYR A 137 15.69 -29.09 16.99
C TYR A 137 17.01 -29.71 16.52
N GLU A 138 17.09 -31.04 16.44
CA GLU A 138 18.30 -31.74 15.99
C GLU A 138 18.66 -31.43 14.52
N PRO A 139 17.76 -31.59 13.53
CA PRO A 139 18.12 -31.30 12.14
C PRO A 139 18.48 -29.83 11.92
N LEU A 140 17.83 -28.89 12.62
CA LEU A 140 18.19 -27.46 12.54
C LEU A 140 19.55 -27.18 13.16
N GLN A 141 19.85 -27.73 14.34
CA GLN A 141 21.15 -27.60 14.98
C GLN A 141 22.27 -28.21 14.12
N THR A 142 22.06 -29.41 13.58
CA THR A 142 23.01 -30.08 12.68
C THR A 142 23.19 -29.30 11.38
N LEU A 143 22.13 -28.71 10.80
CA LEU A 143 22.20 -27.84 9.61
C LEU A 143 23.09 -26.61 9.84
N VAL A 144 22.89 -25.86 10.93
CA VAL A 144 23.70 -24.67 11.23
C VAL A 144 25.16 -25.04 11.55
N ARG A 145 25.38 -26.18 12.23
CA ARG A 145 26.72 -26.70 12.55
C ARG A 145 27.51 -27.08 11.30
N LEU A 146 26.91 -27.84 10.39
CA LEU A 146 27.56 -28.33 9.16
C LEU A 146 27.69 -27.25 8.08
N THR A 147 26.89 -26.19 8.13
CA THR A 147 26.99 -25.09 7.16
C THR A 147 28.37 -24.41 7.26
N PRO A 148 29.07 -24.22 6.12
CA PRO A 148 30.37 -23.55 6.07
C PRO A 148 30.35 -22.18 6.76
N THR A 149 31.44 -21.81 7.43
CA THR A 149 31.56 -20.57 8.21
C THR A 149 31.13 -19.32 7.42
N ALA A 150 31.58 -19.18 6.18
CA ALA A 150 31.24 -18.06 5.30
C ALA A 150 29.74 -17.97 4.92
N GLN A 151 29.00 -19.08 4.94
CA GLN A 151 27.57 -19.13 4.58
C GLN A 151 26.65 -19.11 5.81
N ARG A 152 27.19 -19.44 6.99
CA ARG A 152 26.43 -19.59 8.24
C ARG A 152 25.66 -18.33 8.65
N PRO A 153 26.19 -17.09 8.56
CA PRO A 153 25.42 -15.89 8.93
C PRO A 153 24.18 -15.69 8.07
N ALA A 154 24.27 -15.95 6.77
CA ALA A 154 23.15 -15.86 5.84
C ALA A 154 22.08 -16.93 6.11
N LEU A 155 22.49 -18.17 6.41
CA LEU A 155 21.57 -19.22 6.86
C LEU A 155 20.86 -18.82 8.16
N ILE A 156 21.62 -18.38 9.17
CA ILE A 156 21.10 -17.96 10.48
C ILE A 156 20.03 -16.87 10.31
N ALA A 157 20.32 -15.82 9.55
CA ALA A 157 19.38 -14.73 9.26
C ALA A 157 18.10 -15.21 8.54
N GLY A 158 18.16 -16.35 7.83
CA GLY A 158 17.03 -16.96 7.13
C GLY A 158 16.18 -17.93 7.96
N LEU A 159 16.65 -18.43 9.10
CA LEU A 159 15.96 -19.51 9.86
C LEU A 159 14.51 -19.21 10.24
N PRO A 160 14.11 -17.99 10.65
CA PRO A 160 12.71 -17.70 10.98
C PRO A 160 11.74 -17.98 9.84
N ARG A 161 12.19 -17.86 8.57
CA ARG A 161 11.36 -18.13 7.39
C ARG A 161 10.98 -19.60 7.25
N PHE A 162 11.76 -20.53 7.82
CA PHE A 162 11.41 -21.97 7.82
C PHE A 162 10.17 -22.24 8.68
N PHE A 163 9.91 -21.38 9.67
CA PHE A 163 8.80 -21.50 10.62
C PHE A 163 7.63 -20.55 10.31
N ALA A 164 7.65 -19.85 9.16
CA ALA A 164 6.60 -18.91 8.77
C ALA A 164 5.19 -19.53 8.63
N ARG A 165 5.10 -20.86 8.53
CA ARG A 165 3.85 -21.65 8.51
C ARG A 165 3.69 -22.58 9.73
N SER A 166 4.44 -22.36 10.81
CA SER A 166 4.26 -23.11 12.06
C SER A 166 2.93 -22.75 12.71
N ALA A 167 2.16 -23.74 13.16
CA ALA A 167 0.94 -23.49 13.94
C ALA A 167 1.24 -22.90 15.33
N ASP A 168 2.42 -23.20 15.89
CA ASP A 168 2.92 -22.61 17.13
C ASP A 168 4.18 -21.78 16.82
N HIS A 169 4.01 -20.46 16.80
CA HIS A 169 5.11 -19.52 16.59
C HIS A 169 5.96 -19.32 17.86
N ALA A 170 5.41 -19.49 19.06
CA ALA A 170 6.14 -19.32 20.32
C ALA A 170 7.13 -20.48 20.56
N LEU A 171 6.70 -21.72 20.30
CA LEU A 171 7.57 -22.90 20.30
C LEU A 171 8.66 -22.78 19.22
N ALA A 172 8.29 -22.32 18.01
CA ALA A 172 9.26 -22.11 16.94
C ALA A 172 10.31 -21.04 17.30
N ALA A 173 9.89 -19.92 17.89
CA ALA A 173 10.79 -18.86 18.36
C ALA A 173 11.76 -19.36 19.44
N ALA A 174 11.24 -20.06 20.45
CA ALA A 174 12.05 -20.64 21.52
C ALA A 174 13.06 -21.67 21.00
N LEU A 175 12.66 -22.51 20.04
CA LEU A 175 13.54 -23.51 19.40
C LEU A 175 14.63 -22.85 18.57
N VAL A 176 14.29 -21.83 17.76
CA VAL A 176 15.27 -21.05 16.99
C VAL A 176 16.26 -20.35 17.93
N GLU A 177 15.78 -19.71 19.00
CA GLU A 177 16.65 -19.11 20.03
C GLU A 177 17.58 -20.16 20.64
N GLN A 178 17.07 -21.32 21.05
CA GLN A 178 17.85 -22.39 21.68
C GLN A 178 18.93 -22.96 20.74
N VAL A 179 18.62 -23.13 19.45
CA VAL A 179 19.60 -23.56 18.43
C VAL A 179 20.65 -22.47 18.18
N LEU A 180 20.28 -21.20 18.30
CA LEU A 180 21.18 -20.08 18.04
C LEU A 180 22.08 -19.67 19.21
N GLN A 181 21.85 -20.17 20.44
CA GLN A 181 22.67 -19.85 21.62
C GLN A 181 24.20 -19.95 21.37
N PRO A 182 24.77 -21.01 20.74
CA PRO A 182 26.21 -21.11 20.49
C PRO A 182 26.76 -20.09 19.47
N TYR A 183 25.86 -19.36 18.79
CA TYR A 183 26.16 -18.43 17.70
C TYR A 183 25.87 -16.97 18.08
N MET A 184 25.44 -16.70 19.32
CA MET A 184 25.15 -15.36 19.85
C MET A 184 26.41 -14.53 20.13
N ASP A 185 27.53 -15.16 20.49
CA ASP A 185 28.80 -14.49 20.82
C ASP A 185 29.82 -14.38 19.67
N PRO A 186 30.01 -15.39 18.79
CA PRO A 186 31.06 -15.35 17.77
C PRO A 186 30.91 -14.15 16.80
N PRO A 187 32.00 -13.40 16.49
CA PRO A 187 31.93 -12.16 15.72
C PRO A 187 31.18 -12.26 14.38
N ASP A 188 31.36 -13.37 13.67
CA ASP A 188 30.76 -13.59 12.34
C ASP A 188 29.24 -13.82 12.38
N THR A 189 28.72 -14.36 13.49
CA THR A 189 27.30 -14.78 13.60
C THR A 189 26.49 -13.96 14.58
N ARG A 190 27.10 -13.29 15.56
CA ARG A 190 26.41 -12.64 16.70
C ARG A 190 25.29 -11.69 16.30
N VAL A 191 25.49 -10.84 15.29
CA VAL A 191 24.44 -9.91 14.80
C VAL A 191 23.31 -10.69 14.13
N ALA A 192 23.65 -11.62 13.23
CA ALA A 192 22.67 -12.44 12.52
C ALA A 192 21.84 -13.32 13.47
N ALA A 193 22.46 -13.89 14.51
CA ALA A 193 21.82 -14.75 15.50
C ALA A 193 20.83 -13.98 16.37
N HIS A 194 21.21 -12.80 16.87
CA HIS A 194 20.30 -11.93 17.61
C HIS A 194 19.13 -11.45 16.73
N VAL A 195 19.39 -11.00 15.48
CA VAL A 195 18.32 -10.58 14.55
C VAL A 195 17.39 -11.75 14.21
N ALA A 196 17.90 -12.96 14.01
CA ALA A 196 17.09 -14.14 13.71
C ALA A 196 16.20 -14.54 14.90
N ALA A 197 16.74 -14.58 16.13
CA ALA A 197 15.94 -14.81 17.33
C ALA A 197 14.89 -13.72 17.54
N GLY A 198 15.25 -12.45 17.32
CA GLY A 198 14.31 -11.32 17.40
C GLY A 198 13.15 -11.43 16.40
N ARG A 199 13.42 -11.80 15.14
CA ARG A 199 12.36 -12.08 14.14
C ARG A 199 11.49 -13.28 14.53
N GLY A 200 12.06 -14.31 15.14
CA GLY A 200 11.30 -15.44 15.68
C GLY A 200 10.28 -14.98 16.72
N TRP A 201 10.71 -14.21 17.71
CA TRP A 201 9.82 -13.67 18.75
C TRP A 201 8.82 -12.64 18.22
N LEU A 202 9.18 -11.85 17.19
CA LEU A 202 8.24 -10.95 16.52
C LEU A 202 7.11 -11.72 15.83
N ALA A 203 7.42 -12.83 15.14
CA ALA A 203 6.41 -13.73 14.57
C ALA A 203 5.56 -14.44 15.64
N ALA A 204 6.08 -14.61 16.84
CA ALA A 204 5.35 -15.08 18.02
C ALA A 204 4.55 -13.96 18.75
N LEU A 205 4.51 -12.75 18.19
CA LEU A 205 3.89 -11.54 18.77
C LEU A 205 4.47 -11.09 20.13
N ASP A 206 5.65 -11.58 20.51
CA ASP A 206 6.40 -11.15 21.70
C ASP A 206 7.34 -9.97 21.34
N GLY A 207 6.74 -8.79 21.17
CA GLY A 207 7.45 -7.56 20.83
C GLY A 207 8.52 -7.16 21.86
N ALA A 208 8.32 -7.54 23.13
CA ALA A 208 9.28 -7.24 24.21
C ALA A 208 10.59 -8.02 24.06
N LYS A 209 10.51 -9.35 23.82
CA LYS A 209 11.71 -10.13 23.49
C LYS A 209 12.31 -9.72 22.16
N ALA A 210 11.48 -9.51 21.14
CA ALA A 210 11.95 -9.09 19.82
C ALA A 210 12.79 -7.80 19.90
N LEU A 211 12.29 -6.80 20.63
CA LEU A 211 13.01 -5.55 20.91
C LEU A 211 14.32 -5.78 21.67
N SER A 212 14.31 -6.62 22.73
CA SER A 212 15.54 -6.97 23.48
C SER A 212 16.63 -7.60 22.61
N PHE A 213 16.24 -8.44 21.64
CA PHE A 213 17.18 -9.02 20.67
C PHE A 213 17.66 -7.99 19.65
N ALA A 214 16.79 -7.11 19.15
CA ALA A 214 17.16 -6.03 18.25
C ALA A 214 18.14 -5.03 18.92
N GLN A 215 17.88 -4.64 20.17
CA GLN A 215 18.77 -3.78 20.96
C GLN A 215 20.16 -4.39 21.14
N ARG A 216 20.24 -5.69 21.46
CA ARG A 216 21.53 -6.41 21.57
C ARG A 216 22.27 -6.47 20.23
N ALA A 217 21.56 -6.78 19.14
CA ALA A 217 22.16 -6.80 17.81
C ALA A 217 22.71 -5.42 17.38
N HIS A 218 21.97 -4.35 17.69
CA HIS A 218 22.36 -2.96 17.42
C HIS A 218 23.53 -2.49 18.29
N ALA A 219 23.58 -2.89 19.56
CA ALA A 219 24.70 -2.56 20.45
C ALA A 219 26.03 -3.22 20.03
N ILE A 220 25.97 -4.32 19.28
CA ILE A 220 27.14 -5.02 18.74
C ILE A 220 27.72 -4.29 17.51
N ASP A 221 26.85 -3.82 16.61
CA ASP A 221 27.21 -3.05 15.43
C ASP A 221 26.10 -2.03 15.12
N PRO A 222 26.27 -0.77 15.58
CA PRO A 222 25.30 0.29 15.32
C PRO A 222 25.19 0.73 13.86
N THR A 223 26.10 0.28 12.98
CA THR A 223 26.07 0.60 11.54
C THR A 223 25.29 -0.42 10.72
N ALA A 224 25.12 -1.63 11.25
CA ALA A 224 24.41 -2.73 10.60
C ALA A 224 22.95 -2.38 10.30
N GLU A 225 22.50 -2.65 9.07
CA GLU A 225 21.12 -2.37 8.66
C GLU A 225 20.13 -3.45 9.13
N ALA A 226 20.60 -4.65 9.49
CA ALA A 226 19.75 -5.77 9.87
C ALA A 226 19.00 -5.58 11.22
N PRO A 227 19.60 -5.03 12.29
CA PRO A 227 18.88 -4.64 13.50
C PRO A 227 17.85 -3.54 13.25
N ALA A 228 18.17 -2.55 12.41
CA ALA A 228 17.25 -1.48 12.04
C ALA A 228 16.07 -2.00 11.19
N ALA A 229 16.30 -2.93 10.26
CA ALA A 229 15.24 -3.59 9.51
C ALA A 229 14.29 -4.38 10.43
N LEU A 230 14.83 -5.14 11.39
CA LEU A 230 14.01 -5.81 12.41
C LEU A 230 13.25 -4.79 13.29
N ALA A 231 13.86 -3.67 13.67
CA ALA A 231 13.17 -2.61 14.41
C ALA A 231 12.02 -1.98 13.60
N LEU A 232 12.20 -1.78 12.28
CA LEU A 232 11.17 -1.31 11.36
C LEU A 232 10.00 -2.30 11.23
N GLU A 233 10.26 -3.62 11.23
CA GLU A 233 9.23 -4.67 11.25
C GLU A 233 8.34 -4.60 12.52
N MET A 234 8.76 -3.92 13.60
CA MET A 234 7.98 -3.74 14.83
C MET A 234 7.10 -2.49 14.85
N LEU A 235 7.27 -1.55 13.91
CA LEU A 235 6.52 -0.29 13.90
C LEU A 235 5.17 -0.45 13.17
N PRO A 236 4.09 0.23 13.63
CA PRO A 236 4.03 1.13 14.78
C PRO A 236 3.84 0.43 16.15
N GLY A 237 3.70 -0.90 16.18
CA GLY A 237 3.31 -1.65 17.38
C GLY A 237 4.27 -1.57 18.57
N THR A 238 5.57 -1.33 18.34
CA THR A 238 6.56 -1.13 19.41
C THR A 238 7.33 0.19 19.20
N PRO A 239 6.82 1.34 19.68
CA PRO A 239 7.46 2.65 19.47
C PRO A 239 8.90 2.77 19.97
N ALA A 240 9.28 1.99 20.99
CA ALA A 240 10.66 1.94 21.48
C ALA A 240 11.69 1.42 20.44
N ALA A 241 11.23 0.83 19.34
CA ALA A 241 12.06 0.43 18.22
C ALA A 241 12.63 1.64 17.41
N ASP A 242 11.98 2.81 17.46
CA ASP A 242 12.45 4.03 16.79
C ASP A 242 13.89 4.39 17.14
N ALA A 243 14.27 4.21 18.41
CA ALA A 243 15.60 4.53 18.91
C ALA A 243 16.71 3.74 18.21
N ILE A 244 16.44 2.49 17.79
CA ILE A 244 17.36 1.64 17.04
C ILE A 244 17.53 2.21 15.62
N VAL A 245 16.41 2.49 14.94
CA VAL A 245 16.41 3.01 13.56
C VAL A 245 17.10 4.37 13.49
N LEU A 246 16.77 5.29 14.39
CA LEU A 246 17.39 6.62 14.48
C LEU A 246 18.87 6.54 14.82
N SER A 247 19.27 5.64 15.72
CA SER A 247 20.69 5.45 16.06
C SER A 247 21.48 4.87 14.88
N GLN A 248 20.91 3.92 14.12
CA GLN A 248 21.54 3.38 12.91
C GLN A 248 21.68 4.46 11.83
N LEU A 249 20.62 5.24 11.57
CA LEU A 249 20.62 6.33 10.59
C LEU A 249 21.53 7.51 10.98
N ALA A 250 21.95 7.61 12.25
CA ALA A 250 22.96 8.55 12.72
C ALA A 250 24.38 7.98 12.59
N ALA A 251 24.57 6.68 12.86
CA ALA A 251 25.85 5.98 12.70
C ALA A 251 26.24 5.77 11.23
N LYS A 252 25.24 5.57 10.34
CA LYS A 252 25.40 5.38 8.89
C LYS A 252 24.39 6.26 8.11
N PRO A 253 24.70 7.56 7.89
CA PRO A 253 23.76 8.51 7.29
C PRO A 253 23.34 8.22 5.85
N ASP A 254 24.12 7.42 5.12
CA ASP A 254 23.94 6.99 3.74
C ASP A 254 23.04 5.75 3.57
N SER A 255 22.51 5.16 4.65
CA SER A 255 21.51 4.07 4.62
C SER A 255 20.13 4.54 4.12
N ASN A 256 20.08 4.98 2.85
CA ASN A 256 18.88 5.49 2.18
C ASN A 256 17.72 4.49 2.15
N GLY A 257 18.01 3.19 2.00
CA GLY A 257 16.99 2.14 2.03
C GLY A 257 16.26 2.06 3.38
N VAL A 258 17.03 2.03 4.48
CA VAL A 258 16.49 2.10 5.85
C VAL A 258 15.67 3.38 6.04
N ARG A 259 16.18 4.52 5.57
CA ARG A 259 15.50 5.82 5.70
C ARG A 259 14.16 5.86 4.93
N LEU A 260 14.09 5.29 3.73
CA LEU A 260 12.85 5.18 2.95
C LEU A 260 11.80 4.31 3.65
N ILE A 261 12.20 3.14 4.15
CA ILE A 261 11.28 2.24 4.88
C ILE A 261 10.79 2.92 6.17
N TYR A 262 11.68 3.65 6.87
CA TYR A 262 11.30 4.43 8.06
C TYR A 262 10.31 5.54 7.74
N VAL A 263 10.50 6.29 6.64
CA VAL A 263 9.51 7.27 6.16
C VAL A 263 8.14 6.60 5.92
N ARG A 264 8.10 5.44 5.25
CA ARG A 264 6.84 4.69 5.04
C ARG A 264 6.18 4.31 6.37
N ALA A 265 6.94 3.84 7.35
CA ALA A 265 6.43 3.50 8.69
C ALA A 265 5.89 4.74 9.44
N LEU A 266 6.59 5.88 9.37
CA LEU A 266 6.14 7.14 9.96
C LEU A 266 4.86 7.67 9.31
N LEU A 267 4.72 7.55 7.98
CA LEU A 267 3.50 7.94 7.26
C LEU A 267 2.30 7.05 7.62
N ALA A 268 2.51 5.73 7.72
CA ALA A 268 1.48 4.80 8.21
C ALA A 268 1.05 5.10 9.65
N ALA A 269 1.97 5.60 10.49
CA ALA A 269 1.71 6.08 11.85
C ALA A 269 1.21 7.54 11.92
N GLN A 270 0.92 8.19 10.79
CA GLN A 270 0.50 9.61 10.69
C GLN A 270 1.49 10.63 11.31
N ARG A 271 2.77 10.25 11.49
CA ARG A 271 3.83 11.09 12.06
C ARG A 271 4.48 11.98 11.00
N TYR A 272 3.68 12.85 10.40
CA TYR A 272 4.09 13.69 9.27
C TYR A 272 5.32 14.58 9.54
N PRO A 273 5.50 15.24 10.71
CA PRO A 273 6.69 16.06 10.96
C PRO A 273 7.99 15.25 10.97
N ASP A 274 7.96 14.04 11.54
CA ASP A 274 9.10 13.13 11.55
C ASP A 274 9.42 12.64 10.13
N ALA A 275 8.39 12.31 9.34
CA ALA A 275 8.53 11.89 7.95
C ALA A 275 9.15 13.01 7.08
N ILE A 276 8.73 14.27 7.26
CA ILE A 276 9.33 15.45 6.59
C ILE A 276 10.80 15.60 6.97
N SER A 277 11.16 15.46 8.25
CA SER A 277 12.54 15.55 8.72
C SER A 277 13.45 14.47 8.09
N GLN A 278 12.96 13.24 7.99
CA GLN A 278 13.68 12.14 7.33
C GLN A 278 13.77 12.33 5.82
N LEU A 279 12.69 12.77 5.15
CA LEU A 279 12.68 13.08 3.71
C LEU A 279 13.63 14.24 3.38
N GLY A 280 13.63 15.33 4.15
CA GLY A 280 14.58 16.44 3.98
C GLY A 280 16.04 16.05 4.23
N THR A 281 16.29 15.00 4.99
CA THR A 281 17.64 14.41 5.12
C THR A 281 17.98 13.53 3.93
N LEU A 282 17.03 12.72 3.45
CA LEU A 282 17.17 11.89 2.25
C LEU A 282 17.45 12.72 1.00
N THR A 283 16.73 13.82 0.78
CA THR A 283 16.89 14.68 -0.39
C THR A 283 18.19 15.50 -0.37
N ARG A 284 18.75 15.79 0.82
CA ARG A 284 20.10 16.37 0.94
C ARG A 284 21.21 15.34 0.68
N ASN A 285 21.08 14.12 1.23
CA ASN A 285 22.08 13.07 1.08
C ASN A 285 22.04 12.41 -0.30
N SER A 286 20.92 12.47 -1.01
CA SER A 286 20.76 11.90 -2.36
C SER A 286 19.82 12.76 -3.21
N PRO A 287 20.31 13.91 -3.72
CA PRO A 287 19.51 14.85 -4.50
C PRO A 287 18.88 14.26 -5.76
N ASN A 288 19.47 13.20 -6.32
CA ASN A 288 19.00 12.54 -7.54
C ASN A 288 17.89 11.49 -7.28
N LEU A 289 17.42 11.32 -6.04
CA LEU A 289 16.36 10.37 -5.71
C LEU A 289 14.98 11.00 -5.91
N ALA A 290 14.46 10.95 -7.15
CA ALA A 290 13.18 11.57 -7.54
C ALA A 290 12.03 11.25 -6.58
N GLN A 291 11.86 9.97 -6.18
CA GLN A 291 10.77 9.55 -5.30
C GLN A 291 10.77 10.26 -3.93
N ALA A 292 11.94 10.63 -3.40
CA ALA A 292 12.03 11.36 -2.14
C ALA A 292 11.46 12.78 -2.27
N TRP A 293 11.78 13.49 -3.35
CA TRP A 293 11.23 14.81 -3.66
C TRP A 293 9.73 14.78 -3.93
N LEU A 294 9.25 13.78 -4.68
CA LEU A 294 7.83 13.59 -4.95
C LEU A 294 7.03 13.35 -3.66
N THR A 295 7.54 12.47 -2.79
CA THR A 295 6.89 12.15 -1.50
C THR A 295 6.87 13.37 -0.58
N LEU A 296 7.98 14.12 -0.51
CA LEU A 296 8.08 15.36 0.27
C LEU A 296 7.10 16.44 -0.23
N GLY A 297 7.03 16.64 -1.55
CA GLY A 297 6.11 17.60 -2.17
C GLY A 297 4.63 17.24 -1.98
N ALA A 298 4.27 15.97 -2.15
CA ALA A 298 2.91 15.48 -1.90
C ALA A 298 2.50 15.60 -0.42
N LEU A 299 3.45 15.41 0.50
CA LEU A 299 3.21 15.54 1.94
C LEU A 299 2.98 16.99 2.37
N HIS A 300 3.80 17.93 1.88
CA HIS A 300 3.56 19.36 2.11
C HIS A 300 2.23 19.83 1.49
N LEU A 301 1.84 19.29 0.33
CA LEU A 301 0.51 19.51 -0.25
C LEU A 301 -0.63 19.05 0.68
N GLN A 302 -0.51 17.86 1.26
CA GLN A 302 -1.48 17.32 2.21
C GLN A 302 -1.60 18.18 3.49
N LEU A 303 -0.51 18.81 3.92
CA LEU A 303 -0.48 19.73 5.06
C LEU A 303 -0.89 21.18 4.71
N HIS A 304 -1.32 21.45 3.47
CA HIS A 304 -1.63 22.80 2.96
C HIS A 304 -0.44 23.78 3.04
N GLU A 305 0.78 23.30 2.83
CA GLU A 305 2.02 24.08 2.81
C GLU A 305 2.53 24.26 1.36
N PRO A 306 1.95 25.16 0.55
CA PRO A 306 2.22 25.21 -0.89
C PRO A 306 3.66 25.61 -1.24
N VAL A 307 4.30 26.49 -0.46
CA VAL A 307 5.65 26.98 -0.73
C VAL A 307 6.71 25.87 -0.68
N PRO A 308 6.85 25.08 0.42
CA PRO A 308 7.78 23.96 0.43
C PRO A 308 7.35 22.83 -0.52
N ALA A 309 6.04 22.65 -0.77
CA ALA A 309 5.57 21.69 -1.77
C ALA A 309 6.07 22.03 -3.18
N ILE A 310 5.92 23.27 -3.64
CA ILE A 310 6.39 23.73 -4.96
C ILE A 310 7.91 23.54 -5.08
N ALA A 311 8.67 23.92 -4.05
CA ALA A 311 10.13 23.77 -4.07
C ALA A 311 10.56 22.30 -4.20
N ALA A 312 9.92 21.38 -3.47
CA ALA A 312 10.19 19.95 -3.57
C ALA A 312 9.76 19.35 -4.92
N LEU A 313 8.59 19.72 -5.43
CA LEU A 313 8.07 19.21 -6.70
C LEU A 313 8.85 19.75 -7.92
N GLN A 314 9.36 20.98 -7.86
CA GLN A 314 10.29 21.49 -8.86
C GLN A 314 11.59 20.67 -8.88
N LYS A 315 12.14 20.33 -7.71
CA LYS A 315 13.32 19.44 -7.64
C LYS A 315 13.04 18.02 -8.12
N TYR A 316 11.82 17.51 -7.90
CA TYR A 316 11.38 16.25 -8.52
C TYR A 316 11.41 16.33 -10.05
N LEU A 317 10.85 17.39 -10.65
CA LEU A 317 10.92 17.59 -12.11
C LEU A 317 12.37 17.72 -12.61
N ASP A 318 13.20 18.55 -11.98
CA ASP A 318 14.61 18.70 -12.33
C ASP A 318 15.31 17.32 -12.42
N VAL A 319 15.06 16.44 -11.45
CA VAL A 319 15.66 15.10 -11.42
C VAL A 319 15.09 14.21 -12.51
N VAL A 320 13.77 14.19 -12.72
CA VAL A 320 13.13 13.35 -13.76
C VAL A 320 13.54 13.80 -15.17
N GLU A 321 13.60 15.11 -15.43
CA GLU A 321 14.04 15.68 -16.71
C GLU A 321 15.50 15.32 -17.02
N ASN A 322 16.39 15.37 -16.02
CA ASN A 322 17.82 15.03 -16.18
C ASN A 322 18.14 13.53 -16.08
N THR A 323 17.20 12.69 -15.63
CA THR A 323 17.38 11.23 -15.63
C THR A 323 17.17 10.69 -17.06
N PRO A 324 18.12 9.92 -17.63
CA PRO A 324 17.90 9.24 -18.91
C PRO A 324 16.67 8.33 -18.83
N ALA A 325 15.85 8.30 -19.88
CA ALA A 325 14.84 7.26 -19.98
C ALA A 325 15.56 5.90 -20.02
N ALA A 326 15.22 4.99 -19.10
CA ALA A 326 15.81 3.67 -19.10
C ALA A 326 15.38 2.92 -20.37
N GLU A 327 16.31 2.73 -21.30
CA GLU A 327 16.09 1.91 -22.48
C GLU A 327 15.83 0.45 -22.06
N GLY A 328 14.55 0.05 -22.06
CA GLY A 328 14.18 -1.37 -22.08
C GLY A 328 14.26 -2.12 -20.75
N SER A 329 13.84 -1.54 -19.61
CA SER A 329 13.53 -2.33 -18.40
C SER A 329 12.03 -2.43 -18.13
N ALA A 330 11.31 -3.09 -19.04
CA ALA A 330 10.07 -3.76 -18.67
C ALA A 330 10.42 -4.95 -17.76
N SER A 331 10.71 -4.67 -16.49
CA SER A 331 10.98 -5.70 -15.48
C SER A 331 9.67 -6.31 -15.01
N GLU A 332 9.08 -7.15 -15.86
CA GLU A 332 8.10 -8.15 -15.44
C GLU A 332 8.80 -9.16 -14.51
N THR A 333 9.07 -8.80 -13.25
CA THR A 333 9.36 -9.73 -12.15
C THR A 333 9.51 -8.99 -10.81
N THR A 334 8.39 -8.62 -10.19
CA THR A 334 8.00 -9.14 -8.85
C THR A 334 6.66 -8.53 -8.43
N GLY A 335 5.78 -9.37 -7.88
CA GLY A 335 4.45 -8.95 -7.46
C GLY A 335 4.46 -8.15 -6.16
N SER A 336 4.63 -6.84 -6.28
CA SER A 336 4.28 -5.85 -5.25
C SER A 336 3.94 -4.54 -5.93
N ASN A 337 2.72 -4.05 -5.72
CA ASN A 337 2.30 -2.74 -6.20
C ASN A 337 3.15 -1.67 -5.48
N GLU A 338 4.16 -1.12 -6.16
CA GLU A 338 4.85 0.09 -5.74
C GLU A 338 4.53 1.20 -6.75
N ASP A 339 3.99 2.32 -6.26
CA ASP A 339 3.33 3.39 -7.04
C ASP A 339 4.28 4.29 -7.86
N GLY A 340 5.13 3.68 -8.68
CA GLY A 340 6.01 4.35 -9.64
C GLY A 340 5.32 4.58 -11.00
N PRO A 341 5.53 5.73 -11.64
CA PRO A 341 5.13 5.93 -13.03
C PRO A 341 5.93 4.99 -13.95
N THR A 342 5.25 4.36 -14.90
CA THR A 342 5.84 3.39 -15.84
C THR A 342 6.63 4.05 -16.97
N SER A 343 6.44 5.35 -17.18
CA SER A 343 7.19 6.15 -18.15
C SER A 343 7.67 7.49 -17.57
N LYS A 344 8.69 8.08 -18.21
CA LYS A 344 9.17 9.43 -17.88
C LYS A 344 8.08 10.50 -18.08
N GLU A 345 7.17 10.29 -19.03
CA GLU A 345 6.06 11.18 -19.33
C GLU A 345 4.99 11.15 -18.24
N GLU A 346 4.64 9.96 -17.74
CA GLU A 346 3.77 9.80 -16.56
C GLU A 346 4.38 10.45 -15.31
N ALA A 347 5.71 10.32 -15.14
CA ALA A 347 6.43 10.94 -14.04
C ALA A 347 6.33 12.48 -14.07
N LEU A 348 6.54 13.09 -15.24
CA LEU A 348 6.40 14.53 -15.43
C LEU A 348 4.95 15.00 -15.25
N THR A 349 3.99 14.29 -15.84
CA THR A 349 2.55 14.58 -15.71
C THR A 349 2.10 14.56 -14.25
N ARG A 350 2.52 13.57 -13.45
CA ARG A 350 2.26 13.53 -12.00
C ARG A 350 2.86 14.74 -11.28
N GLY A 351 4.06 15.17 -11.66
CA GLY A 351 4.70 16.37 -11.12
C GLY A 351 3.95 17.67 -11.46
N TRP A 352 3.53 17.83 -12.71
CA TRP A 352 2.78 19.00 -13.17
C TRP A 352 1.38 19.09 -12.55
N LEU A 353 0.67 17.97 -12.35
CA LEU A 353 -0.60 17.94 -11.63
C LEU A 353 -0.45 18.42 -10.18
N LEU A 354 0.54 17.91 -9.46
CA LEU A 354 0.81 18.31 -8.07
C LEU A 354 1.29 19.78 -7.98
N LEU A 355 2.11 20.24 -8.92
CA LEU A 355 2.53 21.66 -8.99
C LEU A 355 1.37 22.60 -9.29
N SER A 356 0.42 22.17 -10.14
CA SER A 356 -0.81 22.93 -10.38
C SER A 356 -1.63 23.07 -9.10
N GLN A 357 -1.83 21.97 -8.38
CA GLN A 357 -2.53 21.98 -7.08
C GLN A 357 -1.83 22.84 -6.03
N ALA A 358 -0.49 22.82 -5.98
CA ALA A 358 0.28 23.62 -5.04
C ALA A 358 0.20 25.12 -5.35
N ALA A 359 0.23 25.48 -6.65
CA ALA A 359 0.04 26.87 -7.09
C ALA A 359 -1.40 27.37 -6.86
N ASP A 360 -2.43 26.51 -7.04
CA ASP A 360 -3.83 26.81 -6.72
C ASP A 360 -4.01 27.09 -5.22
N LEU A 361 -3.43 26.26 -4.35
CA LEU A 361 -3.40 26.50 -2.89
C LEU A 361 -2.67 27.80 -2.50
N GLN A 362 -1.70 28.26 -3.29
CA GLN A 362 -1.04 29.56 -3.10
C GLN A 362 -1.86 30.75 -3.66
N GLY A 363 -2.94 30.49 -4.40
CA GLY A 363 -3.72 31.49 -5.13
C GLY A 363 -3.07 31.98 -6.43
N ASP A 364 -1.96 31.37 -6.87
CA ASP A 364 -1.36 31.66 -8.19
C ASP A 364 -2.02 30.81 -9.28
N TYR A 365 -3.25 31.19 -9.61
CA TYR A 365 -4.03 30.56 -10.68
C TYR A 365 -3.34 30.63 -12.06
N ARG A 366 -2.39 31.55 -12.26
CA ARG A 366 -1.64 31.67 -13.52
C ARG A 366 -0.55 30.61 -13.59
N ALA A 367 0.22 30.40 -12.53
CA ALA A 367 1.17 29.30 -12.45
C ALA A 367 0.44 27.95 -12.49
N ALA A 368 -0.70 27.83 -11.79
CA ALA A 368 -1.51 26.61 -11.78
C ALA A 368 -1.99 26.21 -13.19
N ASP A 369 -2.48 27.16 -14.01
CA ASP A 369 -2.86 26.90 -15.41
C ASP A 369 -1.63 26.58 -16.28
N ALA A 370 -0.50 27.25 -16.06
CA ALA A 370 0.73 27.02 -16.82
C ALA A 370 1.31 25.61 -16.61
N TRP A 371 1.14 25.01 -15.43
CA TRP A 371 1.50 23.61 -15.19
C TRP A 371 0.54 22.64 -15.90
N LEU A 372 -0.77 22.89 -15.87
CA LEU A 372 -1.75 22.06 -16.60
C LEU A 372 -1.57 22.15 -18.12
N ALA A 373 -1.17 23.30 -18.64
CA ALA A 373 -0.90 23.50 -20.06
C ALA A 373 0.32 22.73 -20.60
N LYS A 374 1.14 22.12 -19.72
CA LYS A 374 2.23 21.19 -20.11
C LYS A 374 1.76 19.75 -20.33
N ILE A 375 0.56 19.39 -19.86
CA ILE A 375 0.02 18.03 -19.97
C ILE A 375 -0.66 17.88 -21.33
N ASP A 376 0.08 17.35 -22.32
CA ASP A 376 -0.42 17.06 -23.67
C ASP A 376 -0.79 15.57 -23.82
N ASP A 377 -1.67 15.10 -22.94
CA ASP A 377 -2.17 13.71 -22.94
C ASP A 377 -3.63 13.68 -23.47
N PRO A 378 -3.88 13.08 -24.66
CA PRO A 378 -5.21 12.92 -25.22
C PRO A 378 -6.20 12.15 -24.32
N ALA A 379 -5.72 11.21 -23.51
CA ALA A 379 -6.55 10.45 -22.57
C ALA A 379 -6.97 11.28 -21.34
N ARG A 380 -6.13 12.25 -20.93
CA ARG A 380 -6.41 13.16 -19.80
C ARG A 380 -7.00 14.51 -20.20
N THR A 381 -7.25 14.74 -21.49
CA THR A 381 -7.75 16.04 -21.98
C THR A 381 -8.99 16.53 -21.23
N ILE A 382 -9.97 15.66 -20.94
CA ILE A 382 -11.15 16.06 -20.15
C ILE A 382 -10.74 16.45 -18.72
N GLU A 383 -9.95 15.62 -18.03
CA GLU A 383 -9.49 15.89 -16.65
C GLU A 383 -8.76 17.24 -16.56
N VAL A 384 -7.79 17.46 -17.44
CA VAL A 384 -6.95 18.68 -17.47
C VAL A 384 -7.81 19.92 -17.71
N GLN A 385 -8.69 19.91 -18.73
CA GLN A 385 -9.50 21.08 -19.06
C GLN A 385 -10.57 21.39 -17.99
N VAL A 386 -11.12 20.37 -17.30
CA VAL A 386 -12.02 20.59 -16.15
C VAL A 386 -11.28 21.24 -14.98
N ARG A 387 -10.05 20.81 -14.69
CA ARG A 387 -9.19 21.48 -13.69
C ARG A 387 -8.91 22.93 -14.08
N ARG A 388 -8.52 23.20 -15.34
CA ARG A 388 -8.27 24.55 -15.86
C ARG A 388 -9.51 25.45 -15.78
N ALA A 389 -10.69 24.92 -16.10
CA ALA A 389 -11.95 25.65 -15.95
C ALA A 389 -12.23 26.00 -14.48
N SER A 390 -11.98 25.09 -13.55
CA SER A 390 -12.11 25.34 -12.11
C SER A 390 -11.17 26.46 -11.64
N LEU A 391 -9.90 26.46 -12.08
CA LEU A 391 -8.95 27.55 -11.81
C LEU A 391 -9.42 28.90 -12.38
N LEU A 392 -9.96 28.91 -13.60
CA LEU A 392 -10.54 30.12 -14.21
C LEU A 392 -11.75 30.63 -13.41
N ALA A 393 -12.62 29.74 -12.91
CA ALA A 393 -13.77 30.10 -12.09
C ALA A 393 -13.35 30.76 -10.77
N ARG A 394 -12.38 30.18 -10.05
CA ARG A 394 -11.81 30.72 -8.81
C ARG A 394 -11.09 32.05 -9.01
N ASN A 395 -10.50 32.25 -10.19
CA ASN A 395 -9.93 33.52 -10.65
C ASN A 395 -11.00 34.53 -11.16
N GLY A 396 -12.29 34.30 -10.87
CA GLY A 396 -13.41 35.16 -11.26
C GLY A 396 -13.79 35.14 -12.75
N LYS A 397 -13.10 34.34 -13.58
CA LYS A 397 -13.27 34.29 -15.05
C LYS A 397 -14.32 33.25 -15.46
N VAL A 398 -15.46 33.26 -14.79
CA VAL A 398 -16.51 32.22 -14.89
C VAL A 398 -17.00 32.01 -16.34
N ALA A 399 -17.13 33.08 -17.12
CA ALA A 399 -17.52 32.97 -18.54
C ALA A 399 -16.50 32.16 -19.37
N GLN A 400 -15.20 32.38 -19.15
CA GLN A 400 -14.12 31.65 -19.83
C GLN A 400 -14.03 30.20 -19.34
N ALA A 401 -14.26 29.98 -18.03
CA ALA A 401 -14.34 28.64 -17.46
C ALA A 401 -15.47 27.81 -18.09
N ARG A 402 -16.69 28.38 -18.19
CA ARG A 402 -17.83 27.72 -18.84
C ARG A 402 -17.58 27.47 -20.32
N GLU A 403 -17.04 28.44 -21.05
CA GLU A 403 -16.69 28.26 -22.47
C GLU A 403 -15.68 27.12 -22.66
N LEU A 404 -14.70 26.98 -21.76
CA LEU A 404 -13.71 25.90 -21.82
C LEU A 404 -14.36 24.52 -21.64
N VAL A 405 -15.28 24.38 -20.67
CA VAL A 405 -16.04 23.13 -20.46
C VAL A 405 -17.01 22.87 -21.62
N GLN A 406 -17.72 23.88 -22.12
CA GLN A 406 -18.69 23.73 -23.21
C GLN A 406 -18.06 23.27 -24.53
N ARG A 407 -16.78 23.61 -24.76
CA ARG A 407 -15.98 23.15 -25.90
C ARG A 407 -15.48 21.70 -25.78
N LEU A 408 -15.66 21.04 -24.63
CA LEU A 408 -15.25 19.64 -24.47
C LEU A 408 -16.02 18.71 -25.41
N PRO A 409 -15.33 17.73 -26.04
CA PRO A 409 -15.97 16.76 -26.92
C PRO A 409 -16.84 15.80 -26.12
N GLU A 410 -18.05 15.56 -26.61
CA GLU A 410 -18.97 14.54 -26.07
C GLU A 410 -18.96 13.33 -27.03
N LYS A 411 -18.03 12.39 -26.85
CA LYS A 411 -17.95 11.18 -27.69
C LYS A 411 -18.83 10.07 -27.13
N THR A 412 -18.97 10.04 -25.82
CA THR A 412 -19.72 9.05 -25.03
C THR A 412 -20.78 9.73 -24.15
N PRO A 413 -21.81 9.00 -23.68
CA PRO A 413 -22.71 9.47 -22.63
C PRO A 413 -21.96 9.91 -21.36
N GLU A 414 -20.87 9.23 -21.02
CA GLU A 414 -20.00 9.50 -19.88
C GLU A 414 -19.27 10.84 -20.02
N ASP A 415 -18.74 11.16 -21.21
CA ASP A 415 -18.13 12.48 -21.49
C ASP A 415 -19.15 13.60 -21.28
N ALA A 416 -20.39 13.40 -21.76
CA ALA A 416 -21.47 14.37 -21.63
C ALA A 416 -21.90 14.59 -20.18
N ARG A 417 -21.96 13.51 -19.39
CA ARG A 417 -22.19 13.56 -17.94
C ARG A 417 -21.07 14.34 -17.25
N ALA A 418 -19.81 13.99 -17.52
CA ALA A 418 -18.64 14.63 -16.92
C ALA A 418 -18.56 16.13 -17.25
N LYS A 419 -18.88 16.50 -18.49
CA LYS A 419 -18.97 17.89 -18.96
C LYS A 419 -20.04 18.70 -18.22
N LEU A 420 -21.24 18.16 -18.05
CA LEU A 420 -22.32 18.83 -17.32
C LEU A 420 -22.00 18.97 -15.82
N LEU A 421 -21.41 17.95 -15.20
CA LEU A 421 -20.89 18.03 -13.83
C LEU A 421 -19.82 19.11 -13.69
N ALA A 422 -18.87 19.19 -14.64
CA ALA A 422 -17.83 20.21 -14.64
C ALA A 422 -18.39 21.63 -14.81
N GLU A 423 -19.39 21.83 -15.68
CA GLU A 423 -20.02 23.14 -15.86
C GLU A 423 -20.81 23.55 -14.61
N ALA A 424 -21.53 22.60 -13.99
CA ALA A 424 -22.19 22.83 -12.71
C ALA A 424 -21.18 23.17 -11.60
N GLN A 425 -20.02 22.50 -11.55
CA GLN A 425 -18.96 22.79 -10.58
C GLN A 425 -18.36 24.19 -10.77
N VAL A 426 -18.07 24.59 -12.01
CA VAL A 426 -17.62 25.95 -12.34
C VAL A 426 -18.59 27.02 -11.82
N LEU A 427 -19.89 26.78 -11.96
CA LEU A 427 -20.94 27.67 -11.47
C LEU A 427 -21.06 27.64 -9.93
N ARG A 428 -20.84 26.48 -9.29
CA ARG A 428 -20.81 26.32 -7.82
C ARG A 428 -19.63 27.03 -7.17
N ASP A 429 -18.42 26.87 -7.71
CA ASP A 429 -17.21 27.57 -7.24
C ASP A 429 -17.40 29.10 -7.31
N ALA A 430 -18.15 29.58 -8.31
CA ALA A 430 -18.55 30.98 -8.46
C ALA A 430 -19.76 31.41 -7.61
N LYS A 431 -20.34 30.52 -6.79
CA LYS A 431 -21.59 30.70 -6.02
C LYS A 431 -22.83 31.08 -6.86
N LEU A 432 -22.84 30.75 -8.16
CA LEU A 432 -23.95 31.01 -9.10
C LEU A 432 -25.01 29.87 -9.05
N TRP A 433 -25.61 29.68 -7.88
CA TRP A 433 -26.47 28.53 -7.56
C TRP A 433 -27.66 28.32 -8.51
N ALA A 434 -28.28 29.40 -8.98
CA ALA A 434 -29.43 29.33 -9.88
C ALA A 434 -29.05 28.79 -11.28
N GLU A 435 -27.87 29.17 -11.77
CA GLU A 435 -27.32 28.72 -13.04
C GLU A 435 -26.82 27.28 -12.92
N ALA A 436 -26.12 26.94 -11.82
CA ALA A 436 -25.71 25.56 -11.52
C ALA A 436 -26.92 24.60 -11.46
N ASN A 437 -28.00 24.99 -10.77
CA ASN A 437 -29.26 24.25 -10.77
C ASN A 437 -29.87 24.12 -12.17
N THR A 438 -29.71 25.12 -13.04
CA THR A 438 -30.24 25.06 -14.42
C THR A 438 -29.47 24.03 -15.26
N VAL A 439 -28.14 23.99 -15.14
CA VAL A 439 -27.28 22.97 -15.80
C VAL A 439 -27.60 21.58 -15.26
N LEU A 440 -27.72 21.42 -13.94
CA LEU A 440 -28.04 20.14 -13.31
C LEU A 440 -29.47 19.67 -13.64
N ALA A 441 -30.44 20.59 -13.80
CA ALA A 441 -31.78 20.25 -14.29
C ALA A 441 -31.75 19.70 -15.72
N GLN A 442 -30.92 20.27 -16.61
CA GLN A 442 -30.72 19.74 -17.96
C GLN A 442 -30.00 18.38 -17.93
N ALA A 443 -29.03 18.21 -17.05
CA ALA A 443 -28.34 16.93 -16.85
C ALA A 443 -29.33 15.84 -16.37
N ASN A 444 -30.18 16.13 -15.39
CA ASN A 444 -31.23 15.22 -14.91
C ASN A 444 -32.37 14.98 -15.93
N GLN A 445 -32.49 15.78 -16.99
CA GLN A 445 -33.35 15.44 -18.13
C GLN A 445 -32.68 14.45 -19.09
N ARG A 446 -31.36 14.53 -19.25
CA ARG A 446 -30.55 13.63 -20.10
C ARG A 446 -30.22 12.30 -19.41
N PHE A 447 -30.10 12.31 -18.09
CA PHE A 447 -29.71 11.19 -17.24
C PHE A 447 -30.68 11.05 -16.04
N PRO A 448 -31.93 10.60 -16.26
CA PRO A 448 -33.03 10.76 -15.30
C PRO A 448 -32.95 9.95 -14.00
N ASP A 449 -32.11 8.91 -13.95
CA ASP A 449 -31.88 8.07 -12.77
C ASP A 449 -30.41 8.13 -12.30
N ASP A 450 -29.66 9.15 -12.73
CA ASP A 450 -28.27 9.36 -12.29
C ASP A 450 -28.25 9.97 -10.88
N VAL A 451 -27.94 9.11 -9.91
CA VAL A 451 -28.03 9.43 -8.49
C VAL A 451 -27.16 10.63 -8.08
N ASP A 452 -25.95 10.76 -8.64
CA ASP A 452 -25.05 11.85 -8.28
C ASP A 452 -25.57 13.18 -8.84
N LEU A 453 -26.07 13.20 -10.08
CA LEU A 453 -26.67 14.41 -10.68
C LEU A 453 -27.95 14.85 -9.96
N ILE A 454 -28.76 13.92 -9.47
CA ILE A 454 -29.95 14.21 -8.67
C ILE A 454 -29.53 14.76 -7.29
N TYR A 455 -28.53 14.15 -6.65
CA TYR A 455 -27.99 14.60 -5.38
C TYR A 455 -27.39 16.01 -5.49
N GLU A 456 -26.57 16.28 -6.49
CA GLU A 456 -25.95 17.60 -6.69
C GLU A 456 -26.99 18.68 -6.98
N GLN A 457 -28.05 18.37 -7.73
CA GLN A 457 -29.17 19.30 -7.90
C GLN A 457 -29.89 19.58 -6.57
N SER A 458 -30.06 18.57 -5.72
CA SER A 458 -30.67 18.74 -4.39
C SER A 458 -29.88 19.72 -3.52
N MET A 459 -28.55 19.68 -3.59
CA MET A 459 -27.68 20.62 -2.89
C MET A 459 -27.78 22.05 -3.44
N MET A 460 -28.09 22.23 -4.74
CA MET A 460 -28.39 23.56 -5.26
C MET A 460 -29.72 24.09 -4.74
N PHE A 461 -30.72 23.23 -4.54
CA PHE A 461 -31.98 23.64 -3.90
C PHE A 461 -31.80 24.02 -2.43
N GLU A 462 -30.85 23.42 -1.71
CA GLU A 462 -30.43 23.92 -0.39
C GLU A 462 -29.92 25.36 -0.47
N LYS A 463 -28.91 25.64 -1.32
CA LYS A 463 -28.32 26.98 -1.46
C LYS A 463 -29.30 28.03 -2.01
N LEU A 464 -30.37 27.60 -2.69
CA LEU A 464 -31.48 28.43 -3.16
C LEU A 464 -32.66 28.52 -2.17
N ASN A 465 -32.54 27.93 -0.97
CA ASN A 465 -33.58 27.84 0.05
C ASN A 465 -34.92 27.22 -0.45
N ARG A 466 -34.85 26.34 -1.45
CA ARG A 466 -35.99 25.60 -2.04
C ARG A 466 -36.13 24.21 -1.40
N LEU A 467 -36.30 24.21 -0.09
CA LEU A 467 -36.08 23.02 0.74
C LEU A 467 -37.07 21.87 0.48
N GLY A 468 -38.25 22.16 -0.06
CA GLY A 468 -39.19 21.12 -0.53
C GLY A 468 -38.73 20.39 -1.80
N ASP A 469 -38.02 21.07 -2.70
CA ASP A 469 -37.42 20.44 -3.88
C ASP A 469 -36.16 19.64 -3.50
N MET A 470 -35.35 20.17 -2.58
CA MET A 470 -34.22 19.45 -1.96
C MET A 470 -34.71 18.13 -1.35
N GLU A 471 -35.73 18.16 -0.48
CA GLU A 471 -36.27 16.95 0.15
C GLU A 471 -36.80 15.95 -0.89
N ARG A 472 -37.52 16.42 -1.92
CA ARG A 472 -38.04 15.57 -3.00
C ARG A 472 -36.92 14.86 -3.76
N LEU A 473 -35.83 15.56 -4.09
CA LEU A 473 -34.69 14.94 -4.78
C LEU A 473 -33.87 14.02 -3.87
N LEU A 474 -33.64 14.38 -2.61
CA LEU A 474 -32.94 13.49 -1.66
C LEU A 474 -33.71 12.20 -1.38
N ARG A 475 -35.06 12.25 -1.32
CA ARG A 475 -35.88 11.04 -1.26
C ARG A 475 -35.75 10.20 -2.53
N ARG A 476 -35.73 10.82 -3.71
CA ARG A 476 -35.48 10.09 -4.98
C ARG A 476 -34.10 9.43 -5.02
N VAL A 477 -33.06 10.07 -4.47
CA VAL A 477 -31.73 9.46 -4.30
C VAL A 477 -31.81 8.24 -3.39
N ILE A 478 -32.48 8.34 -2.24
CA ILE A 478 -32.64 7.23 -1.30
C ILE A 478 -33.45 6.07 -1.91
N GLU A 479 -34.47 6.36 -2.72
CA GLU A 479 -35.25 5.36 -3.48
C GLU A 479 -34.41 4.62 -4.52
N LEU A 480 -33.60 5.34 -5.29
CA LEU A 480 -32.75 4.79 -6.35
C LEU A 480 -31.52 4.05 -5.79
N LYS A 481 -30.97 4.54 -4.67
CA LYS A 481 -29.74 4.04 -4.05
C LYS A 481 -29.87 4.04 -2.53
N PRO A 482 -30.48 2.98 -1.95
CA PRO A 482 -30.75 2.89 -0.51
C PRO A 482 -29.52 2.84 0.40
N ASP A 483 -28.31 2.70 -0.16
CA ASP A 483 -27.02 2.74 0.53
C ASP A 483 -26.28 4.09 0.39
N HIS A 484 -26.90 5.13 -0.20
CA HIS A 484 -26.27 6.45 -0.39
C HIS A 484 -26.21 7.28 0.91
N GLN A 485 -25.22 7.04 1.78
CA GLN A 485 -25.10 7.65 3.11
C GLN A 485 -25.25 9.17 3.14
N HIS A 486 -24.68 9.89 2.17
CA HIS A 486 -24.71 11.37 2.14
C HIS A 486 -26.11 11.93 1.95
N ALA A 487 -27.04 11.20 1.30
CA ALA A 487 -28.41 11.68 1.09
C ALA A 487 -29.26 11.55 2.34
N TYR A 488 -29.08 10.46 3.10
CA TYR A 488 -29.64 10.34 4.44
C TYR A 488 -29.11 11.42 5.38
N ASN A 489 -27.79 11.68 5.35
CA ASN A 489 -27.19 12.71 6.19
C ASN A 489 -27.71 14.12 5.84
N ALA A 490 -27.64 14.52 4.56
CA ALA A 490 -28.11 15.83 4.11
C ALA A 490 -29.60 16.07 4.39
N LEU A 491 -30.45 15.05 4.19
CA LEU A 491 -31.88 15.17 4.49
C LEU A 491 -32.12 15.27 6.00
N GLY A 492 -31.48 14.41 6.80
CA GLY A 492 -31.63 14.42 8.25
C GLY A 492 -31.11 15.72 8.87
N TYR A 493 -29.93 16.20 8.46
CA TYR A 493 -29.36 17.47 8.89
C TYR A 493 -30.23 18.67 8.50
N SER A 494 -30.74 18.73 7.27
CA SER A 494 -31.67 19.80 6.83
C SER A 494 -32.98 19.84 7.65
N LEU A 495 -33.48 18.68 8.08
CA LEU A 495 -34.63 18.59 8.98
C LEU A 495 -34.27 19.07 10.40
N ALA A 496 -33.10 18.65 10.91
CA ALA A 496 -32.57 19.04 12.21
C ALA A 496 -32.37 20.55 12.32
N GLU A 497 -31.70 21.15 11.33
CA GLU A 497 -31.34 22.57 11.33
C GLU A 497 -32.56 23.48 11.33
N ARG A 498 -33.66 23.02 10.75
CA ARG A 498 -34.96 23.71 10.72
C ARG A 498 -35.84 23.44 11.95
N ASN A 499 -35.39 22.61 12.88
CA ASN A 499 -36.14 22.13 14.04
C ASN A 499 -37.42 21.34 13.72
N VAL A 500 -37.50 20.68 12.55
CA VAL A 500 -38.71 19.97 12.10
C VAL A 500 -38.47 18.47 11.96
N ARG A 501 -39.47 17.66 12.32
CA ARG A 501 -39.43 16.18 12.15
C ARG A 501 -38.18 15.54 12.78
N LEU A 502 -37.71 16.08 13.91
CA LEU A 502 -36.48 15.63 14.59
C LEU A 502 -36.36 14.10 14.83
N PRO A 503 -37.44 13.34 15.14
CA PRO A 503 -37.36 11.88 15.22
C PRO A 503 -37.00 11.20 13.89
N GLU A 504 -37.46 11.76 12.77
CA GLU A 504 -37.09 11.30 11.43
C GLU A 504 -35.66 11.73 11.08
N ALA A 505 -35.27 12.97 11.39
CA ALA A 505 -33.89 13.44 11.22
C ALA A 505 -32.88 12.50 11.90
N ARG A 506 -33.17 12.11 13.15
CA ARG A 506 -32.39 11.13 13.92
C ARG A 506 -32.34 9.75 13.24
N THR A 507 -33.45 9.30 12.69
CA THR A 507 -33.54 8.00 12.01
C THR A 507 -32.71 7.99 10.72
N LEU A 508 -32.78 9.07 9.94
CA LEU A 508 -32.00 9.25 8.71
C LEU A 508 -30.50 9.31 9.00
N ILE A 509 -30.06 10.15 9.95
CA ILE A 509 -28.62 10.27 10.26
C ILE A 509 -28.07 8.98 10.91
N LYS A 510 -28.85 8.29 11.75
CA LYS A 510 -28.46 6.95 12.22
C LYS A 510 -28.28 5.98 11.06
N LYS A 511 -29.14 6.04 10.03
CA LYS A 511 -28.96 5.22 8.82
C LYS A 511 -27.70 5.60 8.03
N ALA A 512 -27.36 6.88 7.95
CA ALA A 512 -26.10 7.33 7.36
C ALA A 512 -24.88 6.78 8.12
N LEU A 513 -24.93 6.77 9.46
CA LEU A 513 -23.86 6.27 10.31
C LEU A 513 -23.74 4.73 10.30
N GLU A 514 -24.84 4.01 10.14
CA GLU A 514 -24.81 2.56 9.86
C GLU A 514 -24.10 2.23 8.54
N LEU A 515 -24.29 3.07 7.52
CA LEU A 515 -23.69 2.90 6.19
C LEU A 515 -22.21 3.34 6.16
N SER A 516 -21.82 4.29 7.01
CA SER A 516 -20.44 4.80 7.11
C SER A 516 -20.00 4.96 8.57
N PRO A 517 -19.67 3.86 9.28
CA PRO A 517 -19.34 3.89 10.71
C PRO A 517 -18.06 4.68 10.99
N GLY A 518 -18.11 5.58 11.97
CA GLY A 518 -16.95 6.36 12.42
C GLY A 518 -16.65 7.62 11.58
N GLU A 519 -17.48 7.92 10.57
CA GLU A 519 -17.37 9.14 9.77
C GLU A 519 -17.61 10.40 10.64
N PRO A 520 -16.62 11.32 10.78
CA PRO A 520 -16.74 12.47 11.68
C PRO A 520 -17.88 13.41 11.30
N SER A 521 -18.08 13.69 10.01
CA SER A 521 -19.12 14.61 9.52
C SER A 521 -20.56 14.12 9.81
N ILE A 522 -20.79 12.81 9.75
CA ILE A 522 -22.07 12.18 10.09
C ILE A 522 -22.25 12.11 11.62
N THR A 523 -21.15 11.91 12.36
CA THR A 523 -21.16 11.90 13.84
C THR A 523 -21.49 13.29 14.38
N ASP A 524 -20.94 14.35 13.78
CA ASP A 524 -21.32 15.74 14.05
C ASP A 524 -22.81 16.00 13.75
N SER A 525 -23.28 15.61 12.56
CA SER A 525 -24.70 15.74 12.17
C SER A 525 -25.64 15.03 13.17
N LEU A 526 -25.22 13.89 13.74
CA LEU A 526 -25.98 13.20 14.79
C LEU A 526 -25.94 13.97 16.12
N GLY A 527 -24.77 14.47 16.52
CA GLY A 527 -24.61 15.32 17.69
C GLY A 527 -25.50 16.57 17.62
N TRP A 528 -25.58 17.19 16.45
CA TRP A 528 -26.49 18.30 16.18
C TRP A 528 -27.97 17.90 16.35
N VAL A 529 -28.39 16.76 15.79
CA VAL A 529 -29.75 16.24 16.01
C VAL A 529 -30.05 16.00 17.50
N GLU A 530 -29.14 15.38 18.25
CA GLU A 530 -29.34 15.14 19.68
C GLU A 530 -29.44 16.46 20.46
N TYR A 531 -28.67 17.49 20.09
CA TYR A 531 -28.80 18.84 20.65
C TYR A 531 -30.18 19.45 20.38
N ARG A 532 -30.68 19.36 19.13
CA ARG A 532 -32.01 19.86 18.74
C ARG A 532 -33.16 19.08 19.40
N LEU A 533 -32.94 17.82 19.75
CA LEU A 533 -33.84 17.00 20.58
C LEU A 533 -33.77 17.34 22.08
N GLY A 534 -32.78 18.13 22.52
CA GLY A 534 -32.56 18.50 23.93
C GLY A 534 -31.62 17.55 24.70
N ASN A 535 -31.06 16.52 24.05
CA ASN A 535 -30.17 15.51 24.64
C ASN A 535 -28.72 16.04 24.71
N ARG A 536 -28.51 17.11 25.48
CA ARG A 536 -27.25 17.89 25.50
C ARG A 536 -26.01 17.07 25.80
N ASP A 537 -26.05 16.21 26.81
CA ASP A 537 -24.88 15.43 27.24
C ASP A 537 -24.37 14.49 26.12
N GLU A 538 -25.30 13.85 25.40
CA GLU A 538 -24.98 12.98 24.27
C GLU A 538 -24.53 13.79 23.04
N ALA A 539 -25.13 14.95 22.81
CA ALA A 539 -24.68 15.87 21.77
C ALA A 539 -23.23 16.32 22.00
N VAL A 540 -22.89 16.76 23.22
CA VAL A 540 -21.52 17.15 23.58
C VAL A 540 -20.55 15.97 23.43
N ARG A 541 -20.95 14.76 23.82
CA ARG A 541 -20.11 13.56 23.65
C ARG A 541 -19.82 13.28 22.17
N LEU A 542 -20.86 13.23 21.33
CA LEU A 542 -20.74 12.99 19.89
C LEU A 542 -19.90 14.06 19.20
N LEU A 543 -20.15 15.35 19.50
CA LEU A 543 -19.42 16.47 18.92
C LEU A 543 -17.95 16.52 19.37
N ARG A 544 -17.64 16.17 20.63
CA ARG A 544 -16.25 16.01 21.11
C ARG A 544 -15.53 14.86 20.40
N ASP A 545 -16.21 13.74 20.17
CA ASP A 545 -15.63 12.60 19.45
C ASP A 545 -15.41 12.92 17.96
N ALA A 546 -16.37 13.59 17.31
CA ALA A 546 -16.26 14.09 15.94
C ALA A 546 -15.10 15.09 15.78
N TYR A 547 -15.03 16.14 16.62
CA TYR A 547 -13.97 17.15 16.57
C TYR A 547 -12.58 16.57 16.90
N ARG A 548 -12.50 15.52 17.72
CA ARG A 548 -11.24 14.82 17.99
C ARG A 548 -10.75 14.01 16.78
N ALA A 549 -11.68 13.40 16.04
CA ALA A 549 -11.36 12.64 14.84
C ALA A 549 -11.05 13.56 13.64
N GLN A 550 -11.81 14.65 13.48
CA GLN A 550 -11.61 15.68 12.47
C GLN A 550 -11.78 17.08 13.08
N PRO A 551 -10.66 17.75 13.41
CA PRO A 551 -10.71 19.12 13.91
C PRO A 551 -10.95 20.12 12.76
N ASP A 552 -12.19 20.31 12.33
CA ASP A 552 -12.59 21.33 11.35
C ASP A 552 -13.40 22.48 11.96
N ALA A 553 -13.68 23.51 11.15
CA ALA A 553 -14.33 24.74 11.60
C ALA A 553 -15.85 24.62 11.77
N GLU A 554 -16.52 23.70 11.08
CA GLU A 554 -17.98 23.51 11.14
C GLU A 554 -18.34 22.63 12.34
N ILE A 555 -17.66 21.49 12.51
CA ILE A 555 -17.76 20.66 13.72
C ILE A 555 -17.33 21.47 14.95
N GLY A 556 -16.28 22.30 14.82
CA GLY A 556 -15.86 23.22 15.88
C GLY A 556 -16.90 24.29 16.22
N ALA A 557 -17.70 24.75 15.25
CA ALA A 557 -18.81 25.68 15.50
C ALA A 557 -19.95 24.99 16.26
N HIS A 558 -20.39 23.81 15.81
CA HIS A 558 -21.43 23.02 16.49
C HIS A 558 -21.01 22.65 17.91
N LEU A 559 -19.81 22.10 18.11
CA LEU A 559 -19.28 21.77 19.43
C LEU A 559 -19.19 23.03 20.31
N GLY A 560 -18.66 24.13 19.79
CA GLY A 560 -18.56 25.40 20.49
C GLY A 560 -19.91 25.93 20.98
N GLU A 561 -20.95 25.88 20.14
CA GLU A 561 -22.31 26.30 20.53
C GLU A 561 -22.94 25.39 21.57
N VAL A 562 -22.87 24.07 21.40
CA VAL A 562 -23.50 23.13 22.33
C VAL A 562 -22.82 23.18 23.70
N LEU A 563 -21.48 23.31 23.75
CA LEU A 563 -20.74 23.58 24.99
C LEU A 563 -21.18 24.90 25.64
N TRP A 564 -21.32 25.97 24.85
CA TRP A 564 -21.74 27.28 25.36
C TRP A 564 -23.13 27.25 26.00
N VAL A 565 -24.11 26.62 25.33
CA VAL A 565 -25.48 26.45 25.82
C VAL A 565 -25.58 25.47 26.99
N SER A 566 -24.59 24.58 27.14
CA SER A 566 -24.46 23.65 28.28
C SER A 566 -23.68 24.24 29.46
N GLY A 567 -23.11 25.45 29.32
CA GLY A 567 -22.39 26.15 30.38
C GLY A 567 -20.88 25.88 30.45
N GLU A 568 -20.32 25.07 29.54
CA GLU A 568 -18.89 24.75 29.44
C GLU A 568 -18.12 25.86 28.68
N THR A 569 -18.30 27.13 29.09
CA THR A 569 -17.92 28.31 28.29
C THR A 569 -16.43 28.46 28.03
N ASP A 570 -15.57 27.97 28.92
CA ASP A 570 -14.12 28.06 28.73
C ASP A 570 -13.62 27.09 27.65
N GLU A 571 -14.20 25.89 27.57
CA GLU A 571 -13.93 24.96 26.49
C GLU A 571 -14.54 25.47 25.17
N ALA A 572 -15.77 26.00 25.21
CA ALA A 572 -16.42 26.60 24.05
C ALA A 572 -15.54 27.70 23.41
N ARG A 573 -14.99 28.63 24.20
CA ARG A 573 -14.05 29.66 23.70
C ARG A 573 -12.81 29.06 23.06
N ARG A 574 -12.22 28.04 23.68
CA ARG A 574 -11.03 27.35 23.15
C ARG A 574 -11.33 26.73 21.79
N VAL A 575 -12.40 25.92 21.70
CA VAL A 575 -12.82 25.25 20.46
C VAL A 575 -13.16 26.27 19.36
N LEU A 576 -13.93 27.32 19.67
CA LEU A 576 -14.28 28.37 18.71
C LEU A 576 -13.06 29.16 18.20
N ARG A 577 -12.05 29.38 19.05
CA ARG A 577 -10.79 30.02 18.65
C ARG A 577 -9.97 29.11 17.75
N GLU A 578 -9.86 27.83 18.08
CA GLU A 578 -9.19 26.82 17.26
C GLU A 578 -9.89 26.63 15.89
N ALA A 579 -11.22 26.61 15.86
CA ALA A 579 -12.03 26.57 14.65
C ALA A 579 -11.75 27.80 13.76
N ARG A 580 -11.79 29.01 14.34
CA ARG A 580 -11.48 30.26 13.65
C ARG A 580 -10.03 30.32 13.12
N GLY A 581 -9.10 29.68 13.84
CA GLY A 581 -7.71 29.56 13.40
C GLY A 581 -7.52 28.65 12.18
N ARG A 582 -8.49 27.77 11.88
CA ARG A 582 -8.47 26.89 10.70
C ARG A 582 -9.20 27.50 9.51
N ASP A 583 -10.43 27.97 9.71
CA ASP A 583 -11.20 28.67 8.67
C ASP A 583 -12.06 29.79 9.29
N ALA A 584 -11.56 31.02 9.22
CA ALA A 584 -12.28 32.22 9.64
C ALA A 584 -13.36 32.67 8.63
N ALA A 585 -13.40 32.11 7.43
CA ALA A 585 -14.37 32.40 6.38
C ALA A 585 -15.57 31.44 6.38
N ASN A 586 -15.50 30.32 7.13
CA ASN A 586 -16.60 29.37 7.29
C ASN A 586 -17.90 30.07 7.74
N ASP A 587 -18.97 29.89 6.96
CA ASP A 587 -20.24 30.59 7.17
C ASP A 587 -20.94 30.13 8.47
N VAL A 588 -20.94 28.83 8.79
CA VAL A 588 -21.55 28.28 10.02
C VAL A 588 -20.84 28.82 11.28
N LEU A 589 -19.51 28.87 11.27
CA LEU A 589 -18.73 29.44 12.37
C LEU A 589 -19.01 30.94 12.53
N ARG A 590 -19.04 31.71 11.43
CA ARG A 590 -19.37 33.15 11.45
C ARG A 590 -20.76 33.42 12.01
N GLU A 591 -21.76 32.64 11.59
CA GLU A 591 -23.14 32.74 12.08
C GLU A 591 -23.22 32.36 13.56
N THR A 592 -22.53 31.30 13.99
CA THR A 592 -22.46 30.86 15.38
C THR A 592 -21.84 31.92 16.29
N LEU A 593 -20.67 32.47 15.91
CA LEU A 593 -20.01 33.54 16.67
C LEU A 593 -20.88 34.81 16.77
N SER A 594 -21.60 35.16 15.70
CA SER A 594 -22.56 36.26 15.68
C SER A 594 -23.75 36.02 16.60
N ARG A 595 -24.35 34.81 16.54
CA ARG A 595 -25.48 34.36 17.37
C ARG A 595 -25.13 34.37 18.86
N LEU A 596 -23.96 33.85 19.23
CA LEU A 596 -23.47 33.80 20.61
C LEU A 596 -22.89 35.14 21.10
N ARG A 597 -22.60 36.08 20.20
CA ARG A 597 -21.91 37.36 20.47
C ARG A 597 -20.53 37.17 21.11
N VAL A 598 -19.76 36.23 20.58
CA VAL A 598 -18.44 35.85 21.09
C VAL A 598 -17.35 36.27 20.11
N ASP A 599 -16.37 37.03 20.58
CA ASP A 599 -15.05 37.12 19.96
C ASP A 599 -14.11 36.15 20.72
N PRO A 600 -13.75 34.98 20.14
CA PRO A 600 -13.15 33.86 20.87
C PRO A 600 -11.63 33.94 21.09
#